data_AF-A0A2N4YAX3-F1
#
_entry.id   AF-A0A2N4YAX3-F1
#
_cell.length_a   1.000
_cell.length_b   1.000
_cell.length_c   1.000
_cell.angle_alpha   90.00
_cell.angle_beta   90.00
_cell.angle_gamma   90.00
#
_symmetry.space_group_name_H-M   'P 1'
#
loop_
_entity.id
_entity.type
_entity.pdbx_description
1 polymer ?
#
loop_
_entity_poly.entity_id
_entity_poly.type
_entity_poly.pdbx_seq_one_letter_code
_entity_poly.pdbx_strand_id
1 'polypeptide(L)' 'MTRVTIQDLRAARYCLAGVRPWFRRHGLDWQAFLDGGIDVETLRATGDALVEPVIMQAEAREAAQEMSNAEADDGR' A
#
# COMPACT_ATOMS: atom_id res chain seq x y z
N MET A 1 5.61 -9.46 -3.55
CA MET A 1 4.73 -9.25 -2.37
C MET A 1 4.38 -7.79 -2.37
N THR A 2 3.15 -7.46 -2.77
CA THR A 2 2.68 -6.08 -2.90
C THR A 2 2.61 -5.44 -1.52
N ARG A 3 3.31 -4.32 -1.32
CA ARG A 3 3.21 -3.54 -0.08
C ARG A 3 2.45 -2.26 -0.33
N VAL A 4 1.50 -1.97 0.55
CA VAL A 4 0.84 -0.69 0.63
C VAL A 4 1.75 0.31 1.33
N THR A 5 1.90 1.47 0.72
CA THR A 5 2.71 2.58 1.21
C THR A 5 1.87 3.85 1.34
N ILE A 6 2.48 4.92 1.85
CA ILE A 6 1.83 6.22 1.96
C ILE A 6 1.42 6.82 0.61
N GLN A 7 2.08 6.42 -0.48
CA GLN A 7 1.73 6.88 -1.83
C GLN A 7 0.37 6.32 -2.26
N ASP A 8 0.13 5.04 -1.97
CA ASP A 8 -1.10 4.33 -2.31
C ASP A 8 -2.29 4.90 -1.52
N LEU A 9 -2.09 5.28 -0.25
CA LEU A 9 -3.08 6.01 0.55
C LEU A 9 -3.48 7.35 -0.09
N ARG A 10 -2.51 8.11 -0.63
CA ARG A 10 -2.80 9.38 -1.32
C ARG A 10 -3.50 9.15 -2.65
N ALA A 11 -3.10 8.12 -3.39
CA ALA A 11 -3.73 7.74 -4.66
C ALA A 11 -5.18 7.31 -4.44
N ALA A 12 -5.47 6.59 -3.35
CA ALA A 12 -6.80 6.24 -2.89
C ALA A 12 -7.59 7.43 -2.28
N ARG A 13 -7.00 8.64 -2.29
CA ARG A 13 -7.57 9.90 -1.76
C ARG A 13 -7.93 9.83 -0.28
N TYR A 14 -7.23 9.01 0.51
CA TYR A 14 -7.42 8.97 1.95
C TYR A 14 -6.63 10.04 2.69
N CYS A 15 -7.28 10.63 3.69
CA CYS A 15 -6.65 11.58 4.60
C CYS A 15 -5.83 10.82 5.67
N LEU A 16 -4.53 11.13 5.78
CA LEU A 16 -3.65 10.52 6.80
C LEU A 16 -4.17 10.71 8.24
N ALA A 17 -4.87 11.82 8.48
CA ALA A 17 -5.54 12.08 9.76
C ALA A 17 -6.66 11.08 10.09
N GLY A 18 -7.37 10.57 9.08
CA GLY A 18 -8.41 9.55 9.26
C GLY A 18 -7.86 8.12 9.28
N VAL A 19 -6.75 7.87 8.59
CA VAL A 19 -6.09 6.56 8.53
C VAL A 19 -5.35 6.23 9.84
N ARG A 20 -4.67 7.20 10.46
CA ARG A 20 -3.98 6.99 11.76
C ARG A 20 -4.86 6.36 12.85
N PRO A 21 -6.07 6.88 13.16
CA PRO A 21 -6.93 6.26 14.15
C PRO A 21 -7.48 4.91 13.70
N TRP A 22 -7.64 4.66 12.39
CA TRP A 22 -8.00 3.34 11.88
C TRP A 22 -6.89 2.33 12.18
N PHE A 23 -5.62 2.61 11.81
CA PHE A 23 -4.48 1.74 12.13
C PHE A 23 -4.43 1.33 13.60
N ARG A 24 -4.62 2.29 14.51
CA ARG A 24 -4.65 2.03 15.97
C ARG A 24 -5.78 1.09 16.38
N ARG A 25 -6.97 1.17 15.76
CA ARG A 25 -8.10 0.28 16.07
C ARG A 25 -7.85 -1.16 15.65
N HIS A 26 -7.08 -1.36 14.58
CA HIS A 26 -6.71 -2.70 14.08
C HIS A 26 -5.39 -3.22 14.67
N GLY A 27 -4.78 -2.51 15.63
CA GLY A 27 -3.51 -2.90 16.23
C GLY A 27 -2.31 -2.79 15.28
N LEU A 28 -2.43 -2.01 14.21
CA LEU A 28 -1.37 -1.80 13.23
C LEU A 28 -0.48 -0.63 13.66
N ASP A 29 0.84 -0.80 13.49
CA ASP A 29 1.81 0.24 13.83
C ASP A 29 1.97 1.24 12.68
N TRP A 30 1.65 2.50 12.98
CA TRP A 30 1.79 3.60 12.03
C TRP A 30 3.25 3.92 11.69
N GLN A 31 4.18 3.80 12.63
CA GLN A 31 5.59 4.06 12.35
C GLN A 31 6.18 2.97 11.45
N ALA A 32 5.92 1.70 11.77
CA ALA A 32 6.36 0.58 10.92
C ALA A 32 5.84 0.71 9.48
N PHE A 33 4.60 1.18 9.33
CA PHE A 33 4.02 1.47 8.01
C PHE A 33 4.75 2.60 7.26
N LEU A 34 5.23 3.64 7.94
CA LEU A 34 5.96 4.72 7.28
C LEU A 34 7.37 4.29 6.83
N ASP A 35 8.02 3.41 7.59
CA ASP A 35 9.38 2.97 7.31
C ASP A 35 9.45 2.04 6.09
N GLY A 36 8.48 1.12 5.94
CA GLY A 36 8.56 0.08 4.91
C GLY A 36 7.24 -0.31 4.26
N GLY A 37 6.14 0.36 4.59
CA GLY A 37 4.79 -0.03 4.19
C GLY A 37 4.26 -1.22 4.99
N ILE A 38 3.09 -1.71 4.58
CA ILE A 38 2.44 -2.90 5.15
C ILE A 38 2.02 -3.84 4.01
N ASP A 39 2.04 -5.13 4.28
CA ASP A 39 1.65 -6.12 3.28
C ASP A 39 0.14 -6.06 2.97
N VAL A 40 -0.23 -6.21 1.70
CA VAL A 40 -1.64 -6.23 1.28
C VAL A 40 -2.42 -7.35 1.97
N GLU A 41 -1.80 -8.50 2.24
CA GLU A 41 -2.46 -9.62 2.92
C GLU A 41 -2.78 -9.28 4.37
N THR A 42 -1.92 -8.51 5.03
CA THR A 42 -2.16 -8.04 6.41
C THR A 42 -3.35 -7.09 6.43
N LEU A 43 -3.49 -6.23 5.41
CA LEU A 43 -4.65 -5.37 5.27
C LEU A 43 -5.91 -6.15 4.93
N ARG A 44 -5.86 -7.13 4.01
CA ARG A 44 -7.02 -7.99 3.69
C ARG A 44 -7.51 -8.77 4.92
N ALA A 45 -6.60 -9.20 5.80
CA ALA A 45 -6.92 -9.88 7.05
C ALA A 45 -7.71 -8.99 8.04
N THR A 46 -7.69 -7.67 7.91
CA THR A 46 -8.51 -6.77 8.74
C THR A 46 -10.01 -6.91 8.44
N GLY A 47 -10.37 -7.44 7.25
CA GLY A 47 -11.77 -7.63 6.82
C GLY A 47 -12.51 -6.32 6.53
N ASP A 48 -11.80 -5.21 6.44
CA ASP A 48 -12.40 -3.88 6.34
C ASP A 48 -12.49 -3.41 4.88
N ALA A 49 -13.66 -2.96 4.44
CA ALA A 49 -13.85 -2.51 3.06
C ALA A 49 -13.01 -1.27 2.69
N LEU A 50 -12.50 -0.55 3.71
CA LEU A 50 -11.62 0.60 3.54
C LEU A 50 -10.24 0.23 2.98
N VAL A 51 -9.81 -1.03 3.08
CA VAL A 51 -8.49 -1.43 2.58
C VAL A 51 -8.48 -1.70 1.08
N GLU A 52 -9.62 -2.08 0.50
CA GLU A 52 -9.71 -2.49 -0.91
C GLU A 52 -9.24 -1.42 -1.89
N PRO A 53 -9.67 -0.14 -1.77
CA PRO A 53 -9.19 0.91 -2.66
C PRO A 53 -7.68 1.13 -2.56
N VAL A 54 -7.09 0.95 -1.38
CA VAL A 54 -5.65 1.16 -1.18
C VAL A 54 -4.84 0.01 -1.74
N ILE A 55 -5.32 -1.22 -1.56
CA ILE A 55 -4.69 -2.42 -2.11
C ILE A 55 -4.67 -2.33 -3.63
N MET A 56 -5.78 -1.94 -4.26
CA MET A 56 -5.86 -1.75 -5.70
C MET A 56 -4.83 -0.72 -6.22
N GLN A 57 -4.61 0.38 -5.49
CA GLN A 57 -3.58 1.36 -5.88
C GLN A 57 -2.16 0.79 -5.73
N ALA A 58 -1.89 0.03 -4.67
CA ALA A 58 -0.59 -0.59 -4.48
C ALA A 58 -0.29 -1.65 -5.55
N GLU A 59 -1.26 -2.49 -5.89
CA GLU A 59 -1.14 -3.48 -6.97
C GLU A 59 -0.90 -2.79 -8.32
N ALA A 60 -1.64 -1.71 -8.63
CA ALA A 60 -1.45 -0.95 -9.85
C ALA A 60 -0.05 -0.30 -9.93
N ARG A 61 0.46 0.21 -8.81
CA ARG A 61 1.82 0.78 -8.72
C ARG A 61 2.90 -0.28 -8.92
N GLU A 62 2.80 -1.42 -8.24
CA GLU A 62 3.77 -2.51 -8.40
C GLU A 62 3.78 -3.01 -9.86
N ALA A 63 2.60 -3.21 -10.47
CA ALA A 63 2.52 -3.58 -11.88
C ALA A 63 3.18 -2.55 -12.82
N ALA A 64 2.98 -1.25 -12.55
CA ALA A 64 3.64 -0.19 -13.31
C ALA A 64 5.17 -0.15 -13.08
N GLN A 65 5.64 -0.45 -11.86
CA GLN A 65 7.06 -0.52 -11.53
C GLN A 65 7.74 -1.74 -12.16
N GLU A 66 7.07 -2.90 -12.19
CA GLU A 66 7.57 -4.10 -12.86
C GLU A 66 7.80 -3.86 -14.36
N MET A 67 6.87 -3.19 -15.04
CA MET A 67 7.01 -2.84 -16.47
C MET A 67 8.18 -1.88 -16.70
N SER A 68 8.37 -0.88 -15.84
CA SER A 68 9.51 0.05 -15.93
C SER A 68 10.86 -0.62 -15.67
N ASN A 69 10.90 -1.65 -14.82
CA ASN A 69 12.16 -2.30 -14.44
C ASN A 69 12.57 -3.38 -15.46
N ALA A 70 11.61 -3.99 -16.17
CA ALA A 70 11.88 -4.96 -17.23
C ALA A 70 12.46 -4.32 -18.50
N GLU A 71 12.08 -3.08 -18.81
CA GLU A 71 12.54 -2.36 -20.02
C GLU A 71 14.00 -1.86 -19.89
N ALA A 72 14.53 -1.80 -18.68
CA ALA A 72 15.91 -1.37 -18.40
C ALA A 72 16.95 -2.50 -18.55
N ASP A 73 16.53 -3.76 -18.69
CA ASP A 73 17.40 -4.95 -18.77
C ASP A 73 17.54 -5.53 -20.19
N ASP A 74 16.94 -4.90 -21.23
CA ASP A 74 17.12 -5.31 -22.63
C ASP A 74 18.15 -4.41 -23.33
N GLY A 75 19.42 -4.55 -22.93
CA GLY A 75 20.48 -3.67 -23.41
C GLY A 75 21.87 -4.25 -23.23
N ARG A 76 22.11 -5.49 -23.69
CA ARG A 76 23.47 -6.03 -23.81
C ARG A 76 23.67 -6.96 -25.01
#